data_AF-A0A9W7EI42-F1
#
_entry.id   AF-A0A9W7EI42-F1
#
_cell.length_a   1.000
_cell.length_b   1.000
_cell.length_c   1.000
_cell.angle_alpha   90.00
_cell.angle_beta   90.00
_cell.angle_gamma   90.00
#
_symmetry.space_group_name_H-M   'P 1'
#
loop_
_entity.id
_entity.type
_entity.pdbx_description
1 polymer ?
#
loop_
_entity_poly.entity_id
_entity_poly.type
_entity_poly.pdbx_seq_one_letter_code
_entity_poly.pdbx_strand_id
1 'polypeptide(L)'
;VTNATAQPVPIMQIYTDSEFIFSSEYWTNAETLNDDQPFTSDLDIKYAAFNTKPFRKIRVCVDSPDTNCFEHEFDTVYSSARALFNAGYIRDTSLNQNGILNAFNPTPGTYADCGMQRPGFNIECNDGNKARIGYCGNCPGQPCQLSDSDDADYAIGVGLTGQITGSQAAGWTGKLTSCLETNKVDKRVWVSVMKLTVRQVSDRAA
;
A
#
# COMPACT_ATOMS: atom_id res chain seq x y z
N VAL A 1 -1.86 -14.48 31.56
CA VAL A 1 -1.75 -14.84 30.12
C VAL A 1 -0.99 -13.72 29.46
N THR A 2 0.27 -13.93 29.10
CA THR A 2 1.09 -12.90 28.45
C THR A 2 0.47 -12.59 27.09
N ASN A 3 0.15 -11.31 26.86
CA ASN A 3 -0.24 -10.80 25.54
C ASN A 3 0.94 -11.00 24.60
N ALA A 4 1.01 -12.15 23.93
CA ALA A 4 1.93 -12.36 22.82
C ALA A 4 1.52 -11.36 21.74
N THR A 5 2.32 -10.32 21.55
CA THR A 5 2.21 -9.43 20.40
C THR A 5 2.24 -10.30 19.14
N ALA A 6 1.22 -10.15 18.29
CA ALA A 6 1.13 -10.91 17.05
C ALA A 6 2.37 -10.61 16.20
N GLN A 7 3.15 -11.65 15.90
CA GLN A 7 4.36 -11.52 15.10
C GLN A 7 4.01 -11.24 13.64
N PRO A 8 4.65 -10.26 12.98
CA PRO A 8 4.47 -10.00 11.56
C PRO A 8 4.86 -11.22 10.71
N VAL A 9 4.04 -11.56 9.73
CA VAL A 9 4.33 -12.59 8.73
C VAL A 9 4.62 -11.89 7.41
N PRO A 10 5.84 -11.98 6.86
CA PRO A 10 6.17 -11.44 5.56
C PRO A 10 5.26 -12.00 4.46
N ILE A 11 4.78 -11.14 3.56
CA ILE A 11 3.96 -11.55 2.42
C ILE A 11 4.49 -11.05 1.08
N MET A 12 5.11 -9.87 1.06
CA MET A 12 5.61 -9.27 -0.19
C MET A 12 6.73 -8.28 0.08
N GLN A 13 7.73 -8.24 -0.80
CA GLN A 13 8.83 -7.28 -0.81
C GLN A 13 8.88 -6.64 -2.21
N ILE A 14 8.95 -5.32 -2.26
CA ILE A 14 8.85 -4.52 -3.49
C ILE A 14 10.09 -3.64 -3.60
N TYR A 15 10.85 -3.82 -4.68
CA TYR A 15 12.06 -3.06 -4.97
C TYR A 15 11.82 -1.92 -5.97
N THR A 16 12.85 -1.14 -6.31
CA THR A 16 12.71 0.09 -7.12
C THR A 16 12.52 -0.14 -8.63
N ASP A 17 12.84 -1.33 -9.15
CA ASP A 17 12.57 -1.75 -10.53
C ASP A 17 11.71 -3.00 -10.53
N SER A 18 10.53 -2.86 -9.92
CA SER A 18 9.73 -3.98 -9.48
C SER A 18 8.63 -4.36 -10.46
N GLU A 19 8.36 -5.66 -10.54
CA GLU A 19 7.23 -6.25 -11.25
C GLU A 19 5.90 -5.98 -10.55
N PHE A 20 5.90 -5.51 -9.29
CA PHE A 20 4.72 -5.27 -8.46
C PHE A 20 4.09 -3.89 -8.69
N ILE A 21 3.99 -3.47 -9.95
CA ILE A 21 3.21 -2.31 -10.37
C ILE A 21 1.71 -2.59 -10.22
N PHE A 22 0.84 -1.56 -10.32
CA PHE A 22 -0.61 -1.73 -10.14
C PHE A 22 -1.21 -2.89 -10.96
N SER A 23 -0.87 -2.99 -12.25
CA SER A 23 -1.42 -3.98 -13.18
C SER A 23 -0.81 -5.37 -13.06
N SER A 24 0.16 -5.59 -12.16
CA SER A 24 0.83 -6.87 -12.01
C SER A 24 -0.16 -7.99 -11.66
N GLU A 25 -0.08 -9.11 -12.37
CA GLU A 25 -0.92 -10.28 -12.08
C GLU A 25 -0.59 -10.90 -10.73
N TYR A 26 0.61 -10.67 -10.20
CA TYR A 26 1.02 -11.16 -8.88
C TYR A 26 0.14 -10.63 -7.74
N TRP A 27 -0.59 -9.52 -7.91
CA TRP A 27 -1.55 -9.07 -6.89
C TRP A 27 -2.73 -10.02 -6.73
N THR A 28 -3.13 -10.72 -7.79
CA THR A 28 -4.40 -11.46 -7.85
C THR A 28 -4.23 -12.95 -8.12
N ASN A 29 -3.14 -13.37 -8.76
CA ASN A 29 -2.86 -14.77 -9.07
C ASN A 29 -2.26 -15.54 -7.88
N ALA A 30 -2.07 -16.85 -8.06
CA ALA A 30 -1.50 -17.75 -7.05
C ALA A 30 0.04 -17.85 -7.08
N GLU A 31 0.68 -17.39 -8.16
CA GLU A 31 2.12 -17.54 -8.36
C GLU A 31 2.90 -16.84 -7.25
N THR A 32 3.98 -17.46 -6.81
CA THR A 32 4.98 -16.84 -5.92
C THR A 32 6.12 -16.27 -6.76
N LEU A 33 6.94 -15.41 -6.15
CA LEU A 33 8.13 -14.87 -6.78
C LEU A 33 9.24 -14.85 -5.74
N ASN A 34 10.37 -15.51 -6.03
CA ASN A 34 11.57 -15.55 -5.17
C ASN A 34 11.27 -15.89 -3.69
N ASP A 35 10.30 -16.76 -3.40
CA ASP A 35 9.80 -17.00 -2.03
C ASP A 35 10.71 -17.86 -1.14
N ASP A 36 11.82 -18.33 -1.69
CA ASP A 36 12.94 -18.94 -0.98
C ASP A 36 13.94 -17.90 -0.43
N GLN A 37 13.85 -16.64 -0.87
CA GLN A 37 14.76 -15.58 -0.48
C GLN A 37 14.40 -14.94 0.87
N PRO A 38 15.40 -14.47 1.64
CA PRO A 38 15.15 -13.78 2.90
C PRO A 38 14.44 -12.44 2.69
N PHE A 39 13.63 -12.03 3.67
CA PHE A 39 12.87 -10.77 3.69
C PHE A 39 13.74 -9.51 3.91
N THR A 40 15.00 -9.63 3.54
CA THR A 40 16.05 -8.61 3.62
C THR A 40 16.93 -8.65 2.36
N SER A 41 16.58 -9.47 1.36
CA SER A 41 17.28 -9.48 0.07
C SER A 41 16.98 -8.18 -0.69
N ASP A 42 17.63 -7.97 -1.83
CA ASP A 42 17.36 -6.83 -2.72
C ASP A 42 16.51 -7.25 -3.94
N LEU A 43 15.63 -8.24 -3.77
CA LEU A 43 14.77 -8.77 -4.82
C LEU A 43 13.29 -8.46 -4.57
N ASP A 44 12.52 -8.48 -5.64
CA ASP A 44 11.07 -8.61 -5.52
C ASP A 44 10.72 -9.99 -4.98
N ILE A 45 9.87 -10.03 -3.95
CA ILE A 45 9.41 -11.28 -3.35
C ILE A 45 7.89 -11.26 -3.19
N LYS A 46 7.24 -12.37 -3.56
CA LYS A 46 5.88 -12.69 -3.15
C LYS A 46 5.89 -14.06 -2.50
N TYR A 47 5.72 -14.10 -1.18
CA TYR A 47 5.72 -15.34 -0.41
C TYR A 47 4.40 -16.11 -0.57
N ALA A 48 4.46 -17.44 -0.43
CA ALA A 48 3.26 -18.28 -0.32
C ALA A 48 2.26 -17.83 0.77
N ALA A 49 2.76 -17.09 1.77
CA ALA A 49 1.94 -16.49 2.81
C ALA A 49 0.93 -15.45 2.26
N PHE A 50 1.27 -14.72 1.20
CA PHE A 50 0.38 -13.77 0.52
C PHE A 50 -0.94 -14.44 0.08
N ASN A 51 -0.85 -15.70 -0.36
CA ASN A 51 -1.97 -16.46 -0.91
C ASN A 51 -2.84 -17.11 0.18
N THR A 52 -2.30 -17.35 1.37
CA THR A 52 -2.86 -18.33 2.32
C THR A 52 -3.06 -17.81 3.74
N LYS A 53 -2.43 -16.70 4.15
CA LYS A 53 -2.47 -16.28 5.56
C LYS A 53 -3.65 -15.36 5.85
N PRO A 54 -4.60 -15.78 6.71
CA PRO A 54 -5.66 -14.89 7.13
C PRO A 54 -5.12 -13.83 8.09
N PHE A 55 -5.67 -12.63 7.99
CA PHE A 55 -5.22 -11.49 8.76
C PHE A 55 -6.32 -10.44 8.93
N ARG A 56 -6.16 -9.62 9.96
CA ARG A 56 -6.96 -8.42 10.21
C ARG A 56 -6.13 -7.15 10.24
N LYS A 57 -4.80 -7.26 10.18
CA LYS A 57 -3.91 -6.11 10.23
C LYS A 57 -2.75 -6.30 9.25
N ILE A 58 -2.52 -5.27 8.44
CA ILE A 58 -1.40 -5.19 7.49
C ILE A 58 -0.40 -4.16 8.01
N ARG A 59 0.87 -4.42 7.76
CA ARG A 59 1.99 -3.55 8.07
C ARG A 59 2.84 -3.34 6.82
N VAL A 60 3.16 -2.10 6.54
CA VAL A 60 3.93 -1.68 5.38
C VAL A 60 5.09 -0.84 5.89
N CYS A 61 6.31 -1.31 5.70
CA CYS A 61 7.54 -0.62 6.05
C CYS A 61 8.25 -0.10 4.80
N VAL A 62 8.82 1.09 4.87
CA VAL A 62 9.39 1.81 3.72
C VAL A 62 10.87 2.10 3.95
N ASP A 63 11.70 1.77 2.97
CA ASP A 63 13.17 1.87 2.97
C ASP A 63 13.88 1.05 4.07
N SER A 64 13.14 0.32 4.90
CA SER A 64 13.60 -0.62 5.92
C SER A 64 12.58 -1.75 6.11
N PRO A 65 13.03 -3.01 6.39
CA PRO A 65 12.13 -4.15 6.56
C PRO A 65 11.32 -4.14 7.87
N ASP A 66 11.81 -3.44 8.89
CA ASP A 66 11.30 -3.54 10.26
C ASP A 66 11.19 -2.19 10.99
N THR A 67 11.62 -1.09 10.36
CA THR A 67 11.45 0.28 10.85
C THR A 67 10.73 1.14 9.81
N ASN A 68 10.30 2.34 10.21
CA ASN A 68 9.60 3.29 9.34
C ASN A 68 8.36 2.68 8.65
N CYS A 69 7.37 2.31 9.46
CA CYS A 69 6.19 1.59 9.00
C CYS A 69 4.91 2.33 9.31
N PHE A 70 3.92 2.16 8.44
CA PHE A 70 2.53 2.37 8.81
C PHE A 70 1.81 1.03 8.89
N GLU A 71 0.76 0.99 9.70
CA GLU A 71 -0.07 -0.19 9.90
C GLU A 71 -1.53 0.20 9.72
N HIS A 72 -2.34 -0.78 9.31
CA HIS A 72 -3.77 -0.60 9.18
C HIS A 72 -4.49 -1.87 9.62
N GLU A 73 -5.48 -1.71 10.49
CA GLU A 73 -6.36 -2.77 10.97
C GLU A 73 -7.72 -2.64 10.29
N PHE A 74 -8.20 -3.74 9.73
CA PHE A 74 -9.47 -3.84 9.03
C PHE A 74 -10.60 -4.19 10.01
N ASP A 75 -11.81 -3.77 9.71
CA ASP A 75 -12.98 -4.20 10.49
C ASP A 75 -13.26 -5.70 10.34
N THR A 76 -12.92 -6.26 9.17
CA THR A 76 -13.12 -7.68 8.83
C THR A 76 -11.80 -8.45 8.72
N VAL A 77 -11.89 -9.77 8.81
CA VAL A 77 -10.77 -10.68 8.56
C VAL A 77 -10.74 -11.09 7.08
N TYR A 78 -9.66 -10.77 6.39
CA TYR A 78 -9.40 -11.30 5.06
C TYR A 78 -8.81 -12.71 5.15
N SER A 79 -9.22 -13.60 4.25
CA SER A 79 -8.69 -14.98 4.19
C SER A 79 -7.23 -15.03 3.73
N SER A 80 -6.80 -14.07 2.90
CA SER A 80 -5.42 -13.85 2.50
C SER A 80 -5.24 -12.49 1.82
N ALA A 81 -3.99 -12.05 1.62
CA ALA A 81 -3.72 -10.80 0.92
C ALA A 81 -4.19 -10.88 -0.53
N ARG A 82 -4.06 -12.05 -1.16
CA ARG A 82 -4.66 -12.33 -2.46
C ARG A 82 -6.17 -12.10 -2.46
N ALA A 83 -6.89 -12.48 -1.41
CA ALA A 83 -8.33 -12.24 -1.32
C ALA A 83 -8.66 -10.74 -1.18
N LEU A 84 -7.88 -9.99 -0.38
CA LEU A 84 -7.98 -8.53 -0.28
C LEU A 84 -7.81 -7.88 -1.66
N PHE A 85 -6.74 -8.19 -2.38
CA PHE A 85 -6.45 -7.55 -3.67
C PHE A 85 -7.35 -8.03 -4.82
N ASN A 86 -8.05 -9.17 -4.70
CA ASN A 86 -9.09 -9.61 -5.64
C ASN A 86 -10.48 -9.00 -5.37
N ALA A 87 -10.70 -8.32 -4.25
CA ALA A 87 -12.02 -7.80 -3.88
C ALA A 87 -12.46 -6.56 -4.70
N GLY A 88 -11.64 -6.11 -5.65
CA GLY A 88 -11.85 -4.84 -6.36
C GLY A 88 -11.51 -3.63 -5.48
N TYR A 89 -11.99 -2.46 -5.87
CA TYR A 89 -11.79 -1.23 -5.11
C TYR A 89 -12.43 -1.32 -3.72
N ILE A 90 -11.63 -1.06 -2.69
CA ILE A 90 -12.08 -0.96 -1.30
C ILE A 90 -11.76 0.45 -0.82
N ARG A 91 -12.81 1.24 -0.59
CA ARG A 91 -12.68 2.55 0.06
C ARG A 91 -12.45 2.34 1.55
N ASP A 92 -11.39 2.93 2.08
CA ASP A 92 -11.06 2.88 3.50
C ASP A 92 -10.54 4.22 4.02
N THR A 93 -11.43 4.99 4.62
CA THR A 93 -11.11 6.30 5.19
C THR A 93 -10.37 6.21 6.52
N SER A 94 -10.19 5.01 7.08
CA SER A 94 -9.44 4.80 8.33
C SER A 94 -7.94 4.58 8.10
N LEU A 95 -7.48 4.54 6.83
CA LEU A 95 -6.05 4.60 6.52
C LEU A 95 -5.40 5.81 7.19
N ASN A 96 -4.22 5.58 7.78
CA ASN A 96 -3.49 6.63 8.48
C ASN A 96 -2.68 7.46 7.48
N GLN A 97 -3.25 8.57 7.00
CA GLN A 97 -2.58 9.49 6.07
C GLN A 97 -1.21 9.94 6.60
N ASN A 98 -1.13 10.37 7.85
CA ASN A 98 0.12 10.82 8.48
C ASN A 98 1.13 9.67 8.56
N GLY A 99 0.67 8.44 8.83
CA GLY A 99 1.51 7.25 8.79
C GLY A 99 2.10 7.00 7.40
N ILE A 100 1.29 7.13 6.35
CA ILE A 100 1.74 6.99 4.96
C ILE A 100 2.74 8.10 4.61
N LEU A 101 2.40 9.37 4.88
CA LEU A 101 3.29 10.51 4.62
C LEU A 101 4.61 10.37 5.39
N ASN A 102 4.60 10.00 6.67
CA ASN A 102 5.82 9.78 7.44
C ASN A 102 6.66 8.63 6.87
N ALA A 103 6.01 7.52 6.48
CA ALA A 103 6.71 6.34 5.96
C ALA A 103 7.38 6.62 4.61
N PHE A 104 6.63 7.19 3.66
CA PHE A 104 7.15 7.53 2.34
C PHE A 104 8.05 8.77 2.35
N ASN A 105 7.88 9.64 3.35
CA ASN A 105 8.73 10.79 3.63
C ASN A 105 8.89 11.77 2.45
N PRO A 106 7.80 12.23 1.77
CA PRO A 106 7.89 13.42 0.96
C PRO A 106 8.22 14.62 1.85
N THR A 107 8.95 15.60 1.32
CA THR A 107 9.41 16.75 2.10
C THR A 107 8.21 17.50 2.72
N PRO A 108 8.15 17.67 4.05
CA PRO A 108 7.07 18.42 4.69
C PRO A 108 6.96 19.84 4.12
N GLY A 109 5.72 20.29 3.90
CA GLY A 109 5.43 21.61 3.34
C GLY A 109 5.55 21.70 1.81
N THR A 110 5.97 20.62 1.12
CA THR A 110 5.96 20.59 -0.35
C THR A 110 4.73 19.91 -0.93
N TYR A 111 3.89 19.23 -0.14
CA TYR A 111 2.65 18.61 -0.60
C TYR A 111 1.42 19.33 -0.03
N ALA A 112 0.27 19.21 -0.71
CA ALA A 112 -1.01 19.69 -0.18
C ALA A 112 -1.49 18.80 0.97
N ASP A 113 -1.55 19.34 2.19
CA ASP A 113 -2.06 18.63 3.37
C ASP A 113 -3.58 18.81 3.48
N CYS A 114 -4.30 18.11 2.60
CA CYS A 114 -5.72 18.34 2.32
C CYS A 114 -6.64 17.22 2.80
N GLY A 115 -6.12 16.13 3.37
CA GLY A 115 -6.85 14.87 3.47
C GLY A 115 -6.52 13.91 2.31
N MET A 116 -7.16 12.73 2.31
CA MET A 116 -6.97 11.70 1.29
C MET A 116 -8.17 11.62 0.34
N GLN A 117 -7.93 11.62 -0.96
CA GLN A 117 -8.93 11.28 -1.97
C GLN A 117 -8.84 9.79 -2.29
N ARG A 118 -9.98 9.09 -2.40
CA ARG A 118 -10.08 7.63 -2.63
C ARG A 118 -9.10 6.79 -1.78
N PRO A 119 -8.96 7.00 -0.46
CA PRO A 119 -8.06 6.17 0.34
C PRO A 119 -8.53 4.71 0.34
N GLY A 120 -7.59 3.78 0.31
CA GLY A 120 -7.87 2.37 0.54
C GLY A 120 -7.00 1.43 -0.29
N PHE A 121 -7.66 0.43 -0.87
CA PHE A 121 -7.02 -0.66 -1.60
C PHE A 121 -7.59 -0.77 -3.01
N ASN A 122 -6.73 -1.13 -3.98
CA ASN A 122 -7.06 -1.17 -5.41
C ASN A 122 -7.72 0.13 -5.91
N ILE A 123 -7.09 1.26 -5.58
CA ILE A 123 -7.60 2.58 -5.92
C ILE A 123 -7.23 2.90 -7.37
N GLU A 124 -8.20 3.40 -8.12
CA GLU A 124 -7.99 4.05 -9.41
C GLU A 124 -8.51 5.48 -9.25
N CYS A 125 -7.61 6.44 -9.29
CA CYS A 125 -7.94 7.85 -9.25
C CYS A 125 -8.64 8.25 -10.56
N ASN A 126 -9.42 9.33 -10.52
CA ASN A 126 -10.18 9.80 -11.67
C ASN A 126 -9.31 9.99 -12.93
N ASP A 127 -8.10 10.52 -12.73
CA ASP A 127 -7.20 10.91 -13.82
C ASP A 127 -6.11 9.86 -14.14
N GLY A 128 -6.32 8.60 -13.74
CA GLY A 128 -5.49 7.48 -14.18
C GLY A 128 -4.26 7.19 -13.31
N ASN A 129 -4.02 7.98 -12.26
CA ASN A 129 -3.16 7.55 -11.15
C ASN A 129 -3.80 6.36 -10.41
N LYS A 130 -3.02 5.39 -9.96
CA LYS A 130 -3.53 4.17 -9.30
C LYS A 130 -2.61 3.71 -8.18
N ALA A 131 -3.17 3.02 -7.19
CA ALA A 131 -2.44 2.37 -6.11
C ALA A 131 -3.13 1.08 -5.62
N ARG A 132 -2.37 0.04 -5.30
CA ARG A 132 -2.90 -1.15 -4.62
C ARG A 132 -3.14 -0.91 -3.14
N ILE A 133 -2.31 -0.09 -2.50
CA ILE A 133 -2.51 0.44 -1.15
C ILE A 133 -2.13 1.92 -1.19
N GLY A 134 -3.01 2.83 -0.78
CA GLY A 134 -2.66 4.25 -0.72
C GLY A 134 -3.84 5.18 -0.87
N TYR A 135 -3.56 6.37 -1.39
CA TYR A 135 -4.57 7.38 -1.70
C TYR A 135 -4.13 8.29 -2.87
N CYS A 136 -5.09 9.04 -3.39
CA CYS A 136 -4.93 10.04 -4.43
C CYS A 136 -4.92 11.46 -3.84
N GLY A 137 -4.40 12.44 -4.56
CA GLY A 137 -4.56 13.84 -4.18
C GLY A 137 -4.12 14.82 -5.27
N ASN A 138 -4.38 16.11 -5.00
CA ASN A 138 -4.01 17.20 -5.88
C ASN A 138 -2.67 17.83 -5.52
N CYS A 139 -2.00 18.35 -6.53
CA CYS A 139 -0.71 18.98 -6.37
C CYS A 139 -0.79 20.27 -5.52
N PRO A 140 0.34 20.71 -4.96
CA PRO A 140 0.38 21.91 -4.12
C PRO A 140 -0.08 23.17 -4.85
N GLY A 141 -0.90 23.99 -4.19
CA GLY A 141 -1.41 25.24 -4.73
C GLY A 141 -2.74 25.11 -5.47
N GLN A 142 -3.24 23.89 -5.66
CA GLN A 142 -4.63 23.65 -6.04
C GLN A 142 -5.55 23.53 -4.80
N PRO A 143 -6.86 23.76 -4.93
CA PRO A 143 -7.82 23.51 -3.87
C PRO A 143 -7.84 22.05 -3.40
N CYS A 144 -8.18 21.83 -2.13
CA CYS A 144 -8.42 20.49 -1.61
C CYS A 144 -9.67 19.89 -2.26
N GLN A 145 -9.48 18.80 -3.01
CA GLN A 145 -10.55 18.07 -3.67
C GLN A 145 -10.52 16.61 -3.23
N LEU A 146 -11.49 16.21 -2.39
CA LEU A 146 -11.50 14.92 -1.70
C LEU A 146 -12.58 13.96 -2.21
N SER A 147 -13.44 14.41 -3.13
CA SER A 147 -14.44 13.55 -3.75
C SER A 147 -13.77 12.55 -4.68
N ASP A 148 -14.35 11.36 -4.78
CA ASP A 148 -13.88 10.31 -5.70
C ASP A 148 -14.00 10.68 -7.17
N SER A 149 -14.80 11.71 -7.47
CA SER A 149 -15.03 12.27 -8.80
C SER A 149 -14.17 13.49 -9.13
N ASP A 150 -13.41 13.99 -8.15
CA ASP A 150 -12.57 15.16 -8.37
C ASP A 150 -11.29 14.81 -9.15
N ASP A 151 -10.63 15.84 -9.68
CA ASP A 151 -9.28 15.71 -10.24
C ASP A 151 -8.33 15.11 -9.19
N ALA A 152 -7.33 14.38 -9.69
CA ALA A 152 -6.34 13.68 -8.90
C ALA A 152 -4.97 13.71 -9.56
N ASP A 153 -4.15 14.70 -9.23
CA ASP A 153 -2.83 14.89 -9.82
C ASP A 153 -1.82 13.79 -9.49
N TYR A 154 -1.91 13.18 -8.31
CA TYR A 154 -0.95 12.17 -7.85
C TYR A 154 -1.59 10.98 -7.12
N ALA A 155 -0.83 9.89 -7.01
CA ALA A 155 -1.04 8.81 -6.05
C ALA A 155 0.24 8.54 -5.24
N ILE A 156 0.07 8.16 -3.99
CA ILE A 156 1.14 7.76 -3.06
C ILE A 156 0.80 6.42 -2.41
N GLY A 157 1.79 5.53 -2.31
CA GLY A 157 1.62 4.23 -1.67
C GLY A 157 2.36 3.09 -2.37
N VAL A 158 1.64 1.97 -2.56
CA VAL A 158 2.18 0.68 -3.02
C VAL A 158 1.37 0.15 -4.19
N GLY A 159 2.03 -0.54 -5.13
CA GLY A 159 1.45 -1.05 -6.37
C GLY A 159 0.91 0.08 -7.23
N LEU A 160 1.77 0.97 -7.70
CA LEU A 160 1.36 2.23 -8.29
C LEU A 160 1.31 2.20 -9.83
N THR A 161 0.66 3.19 -10.41
CA THR A 161 0.80 3.60 -11.82
C THR A 161 0.48 5.08 -11.87
N GLY A 162 1.33 5.87 -12.50
CA GLY A 162 1.11 7.29 -12.69
C GLY A 162 0.56 7.60 -14.07
N GLN A 163 -0.34 8.59 -14.13
CA GLN A 163 -0.89 9.10 -15.38
C GLN A 163 0.20 9.55 -16.37
N ILE A 164 1.22 10.25 -15.83
CA ILE A 164 2.32 10.84 -16.60
C ILE A 164 3.61 10.00 -16.45
N THR A 165 3.87 9.48 -15.26
CA THR A 165 5.13 8.76 -14.94
C THR A 165 5.12 7.30 -15.37
N GLY A 166 3.98 6.75 -15.78
CA GLY A 166 3.82 5.35 -16.14
C GLY A 166 3.90 4.42 -14.93
N SER A 167 4.29 3.18 -15.18
CA SER A 167 4.32 2.14 -14.14
C SER A 167 5.40 2.40 -13.09
N GLN A 168 5.05 2.19 -11.82
CA GLN A 168 5.96 2.32 -10.69
C GLN A 168 5.47 1.42 -9.55
N ALA A 169 6.37 0.87 -8.75
CA ALA A 169 5.95 -0.13 -7.78
C ALA A 169 5.49 0.49 -6.47
N ALA A 170 6.33 1.23 -5.75
CA ALA A 170 5.95 1.94 -4.54
C ALA A 170 6.65 3.31 -4.45
N GLY A 171 6.05 4.24 -3.71
CA GLY A 171 6.51 5.63 -3.62
C GLY A 171 5.39 6.62 -3.90
N TRP A 172 5.64 7.60 -4.76
CA TRP A 172 4.59 8.48 -5.28
C TRP A 172 4.80 8.84 -6.76
N THR A 173 3.70 9.05 -7.46
CA THR A 173 3.69 9.51 -8.86
C THR A 173 4.15 10.97 -8.92
N GLY A 174 4.32 11.49 -10.14
CA GLY A 174 4.52 12.92 -10.35
C GLY A 174 3.45 13.78 -9.65
N LYS A 175 3.79 15.05 -9.49
CA LYS A 175 2.97 16.15 -8.97
C LYS A 175 2.71 16.23 -7.46
N LEU A 176 3.12 15.24 -6.67
CA LEU A 176 2.91 15.27 -5.21
C LEU A 176 3.54 16.50 -4.54
N THR A 177 4.76 16.88 -4.95
CA THR A 177 5.53 17.97 -4.33
C THR A 177 5.50 19.29 -5.10
N SER A 178 4.92 19.31 -6.30
CA SER A 178 4.80 20.49 -7.17
C SER A 178 3.93 20.15 -8.38
N CYS A 179 3.01 21.04 -8.78
CA CYS A 179 2.18 20.85 -9.98
C CYS A 179 2.97 20.77 -11.29
N LEU A 180 4.24 21.20 -11.29
CA LEU A 180 5.13 21.18 -12.45
C LEU A 180 6.04 19.96 -12.47
N GLU A 181 6.24 19.30 -11.33
CA GLU A 181 7.15 18.19 -11.18
C GLU A 181 6.50 16.91 -11.71
N THR A 182 7.03 16.37 -12.80
CA THR A 182 6.48 15.17 -13.43
C THR A 182 7.30 13.93 -13.16
N ASN A 183 8.34 13.99 -12.30
CA ASN A 183 9.11 12.81 -11.93
C ASN A 183 8.40 12.00 -10.83
N LYS A 184 8.50 10.68 -10.91
CA LYS A 184 8.15 9.78 -9.83
C LYS A 184 9.28 9.67 -8.81
N VAL A 185 8.94 9.22 -7.61
CA VAL A 185 9.92 8.78 -6.61
C VAL A 185 9.62 7.34 -6.26
N ASP A 186 10.59 6.46 -6.50
CA ASP A 186 10.51 5.04 -6.16
C ASP A 186 11.01 4.79 -4.74
N LYS A 187 10.35 3.87 -4.03
CA LYS A 187 10.66 3.44 -2.67
C LYS A 187 10.70 1.94 -2.57
N ARG A 188 11.51 1.43 -1.63
CA ARG A 188 11.52 0.00 -1.30
C ARG A 188 10.51 -0.27 -0.20
N VAL A 189 9.73 -1.35 -0.33
CA VAL A 189 8.64 -1.63 0.59
C VAL A 189 8.63 -3.10 1.04
N TRP A 190 8.40 -3.29 2.32
CA TRP A 190 8.23 -4.58 2.98
C TRP A 190 6.81 -4.67 3.54
N VAL A 191 6.04 -5.64 3.02
CA VAL A 191 4.65 -5.87 3.44
C VAL A 191 4.57 -7.14 4.26
N SER A 192 3.97 -7.01 5.43
CA SER A 192 3.69 -8.12 6.34
C SER A 192 2.25 -8.05 6.87
N VAL A 193 1.73 -9.18 7.33
CA VAL A 193 0.42 -9.27 7.96
C VAL A 193 0.55 -9.80 9.38
N MET A 194 -0.31 -9.34 10.28
CA MET A 194 -0.30 -9.81 11.65
C MET A 194 -1.13 -11.08 11.79
N LYS A 195 -0.59 -12.07 12.49
CA LYS A 195 -1.34 -13.28 12.85
C LYS A 195 -2.59 -12.90 13.65
N LEU A 196 -3.70 -13.55 13.33
CA LEU A 196 -4.92 -13.42 14.12
C LEU A 196 -4.65 -13.86 15.57
N THR A 197 -5.16 -13.08 16.51
CA THR A 197 -5.22 -13.48 17.92
C THR A 197 -6.25 -14.60 18.11
N VAL A 198 -6.14 -15.37 19.20
CA VAL A 198 -7.08 -16.46 19.53
C VAL A 198 -8.54 -15.98 19.50
N ARG A 199 -8.80 -14.75 19.97
CA ARG A 199 -10.13 -14.12 19.95
C ARG A 199 -10.66 -13.87 18.53
N GLN A 200 -9.80 -13.45 17.62
CA GLN A 200 -10.20 -13.21 16.22
C GLN A 200 -10.43 -14.52 15.45
N VAL A 201 -9.83 -15.63 15.89
CA VAL A 201 -10.10 -16.95 15.32
C VAL A 201 -11.47 -17.48 15.74
N SER A 202 -11.88 -17.25 17.00
CA SER A 202 -13.19 -17.70 17.49
C SER A 202 -14.37 -16.98 16.82
N ASP A 203 -14.23 -15.69 16.49
CA ASP A 203 -15.28 -14.91 15.82
C ASP A 203 -15.52 -15.35 14.36
N ARG A 204 -14.63 -16.20 13.80
CA ARG A 204 -14.74 -16.74 12.44
C ARG A 204 -15.46 -18.08 12.36
N ALA A 205 -15.67 -18.75 13.50
CA ALA A 205 -16.27 -20.07 13.59
C ALA A 205 -17.77 -20.04 13.97
N ALA A 206 -18.32 -18.85 14.21
CA ALA A 206 -19.73 -18.58 14.46
C ALA A 206 -20.40 -18.00 13.21
#